data_AF-A0A9W8KAI0-F1
#
_entry.id   AF-A0A9W8KAI0-F1
#
_cell.length_a   1.000
_cell.length_b   1.000
_cell.length_c   1.000
_cell.angle_alpha   90.00
_cell.angle_beta   90.00
_cell.angle_gamma   90.00
#
_symmetry.space_group_name_H-M   'P 1'
#
loop_
_entity.id
_entity.type
_entity.pdbx_description
1 polymer ?
#
loop_
_entity_poly.entity_id
_entity_poly.type
_entity_poly.pdbx_seq_one_letter_code
_entity_poly.pdbx_strand_id
1 'polypeptide(L)'
;MEQIRYVKIPHADWRTEPDTHVAYGLQVQGPVRSWTVWHRYNDFLTLAYELAREFPGATPPSTLPPKSMTSWFSKIPVMGSTGTSSEVEFIEERRHALERYIQSMIVCDDERWRTSKALQEFLAPTSKGSKYLAGKNMPGMSASASESGSVHSDTCGATPASWLNDERDVEQTVRDIRQSILRRENALTRNEISVSHQSLLQAKRQLADLGRSTKALESALEYIKPGLTSGELLRRQDMLMRLNEDRANLARIVMGPGVVTGTGDRAALLDGASSGGGTARVIGRAGNGANSASSHRMPGAMPVRPQGLAQQSADDSSARQAPRSRRIFGNTNPPQETNETRGLDNQGLLQLQNERMQEQDQIATDFSALLRRQREMGIAIGNELDLQNQLLTELDQDMDRTGNKLAAARRQANHL
;
A
#
# COMPACT_ATOMS: atom_id res chain seq x y z
N MET A 1 -0.74 -33.57 5.97
CA MET A 1 -1.12 -32.73 7.13
C MET A 1 -0.25 -33.17 8.29
N GLU A 2 0.42 -32.24 8.97
CA GLU A 2 1.31 -32.57 10.10
C GLU A 2 0.47 -32.97 11.32
N GLN A 3 0.91 -33.98 12.08
CA GLN A 3 0.24 -34.41 13.32
C GLN A 3 0.46 -33.36 14.42
N ILE A 4 -0.60 -32.69 14.86
CA ILE A 4 -0.52 -31.66 15.89
C ILE A 4 -0.31 -32.34 17.26
N ARG A 5 0.75 -31.95 17.96
CA ARG A 5 1.09 -32.54 19.28
C ARG A 5 0.51 -31.73 20.43
N TYR A 6 0.57 -30.41 20.33
CA TYR A 6 0.18 -29.52 21.41
C TYR A 6 -0.21 -28.13 20.88
N VAL A 7 -1.16 -27.47 21.56
CA VAL A 7 -1.60 -26.10 21.25
C VAL A 7 -1.74 -25.29 22.53
N LYS A 8 -1.28 -24.04 22.50
CA LYS A 8 -1.40 -23.06 23.59
C LYS A 8 -1.94 -21.73 23.04
N ILE A 9 -2.65 -20.96 23.84
CA ILE A 9 -3.11 -19.60 23.44
C ILE A 9 -2.49 -18.53 24.34
N PRO A 10 -1.19 -18.22 24.26
CA PRO A 10 -0.54 -17.32 25.22
C PRO A 10 -0.88 -15.85 25.05
N HIS A 11 -1.40 -15.42 23.89
CA HIS A 11 -1.59 -14.00 23.57
C HIS A 11 -3.04 -13.68 23.21
N ALA A 12 -3.49 -12.50 23.65
CA ALA A 12 -4.74 -11.88 23.24
C ALA A 12 -4.47 -10.40 22.96
N ASP A 13 -4.64 -9.98 21.70
CA ASP A 13 -4.31 -8.64 21.24
C ASP A 13 -5.53 -7.95 20.65
N TRP A 14 -5.66 -6.65 20.91
CA TRP A 14 -6.63 -5.79 20.26
C TRP A 14 -6.16 -5.43 18.86
N ARG A 15 -7.02 -5.65 17.85
CA ARG A 15 -6.77 -5.29 16.45
C ARG A 15 -7.85 -4.32 15.98
N THR A 16 -7.43 -3.29 15.25
CA THR A 16 -8.32 -2.20 14.80
C THR A 16 -8.82 -2.39 13.37
N GLU A 17 -8.22 -3.29 12.60
CA GLU A 17 -8.58 -3.57 11.20
C GLU A 17 -8.96 -5.06 11.03
N PRO A 18 -10.04 -5.41 10.29
CA PRO A 18 -10.97 -4.52 9.59
C PRO A 18 -12.01 -3.81 10.49
N ASP A 19 -12.22 -4.29 11.71
CA ASP A 19 -13.04 -3.67 12.77
C ASP A 19 -12.35 -3.92 14.12
N THR A 20 -12.70 -3.17 15.18
CA THR A 20 -12.11 -3.36 16.51
C THR A 20 -12.49 -4.72 17.08
N HIS A 21 -11.52 -5.63 17.17
CA HIS A 21 -11.76 -6.98 17.67
C HIS A 21 -10.57 -7.50 18.47
N VAL A 22 -10.86 -8.44 19.37
CA VAL A 22 -9.84 -9.19 20.09
C VAL A 22 -9.45 -10.42 19.26
N ALA A 23 -8.17 -10.51 18.93
CA ALA A 23 -7.58 -11.67 18.25
C ALA A 23 -6.74 -12.48 19.24
N TYR A 24 -6.89 -13.80 19.17
CA TYR A 24 -6.17 -14.74 20.02
C TYR A 24 -5.04 -15.38 19.21
N GLY A 25 -3.82 -15.39 19.77
CA GLY A 25 -2.65 -15.99 19.15
C GLY A 25 -2.47 -17.44 19.61
N LEU A 26 -2.76 -18.39 18.74
CA LEU A 26 -2.63 -19.83 18.98
C LEU A 26 -1.23 -20.29 18.57
N GLN A 27 -0.42 -20.72 19.53
CA GLN A 27 0.86 -21.40 19.27
C GLN A 27 0.61 -22.89 19.08
N VAL A 28 0.85 -23.38 17.88
CA VAL A 28 0.65 -24.78 17.47
C VAL A 28 2.01 -25.45 17.33
N GLN A 29 2.17 -26.61 17.95
CA GLN A 29 3.39 -27.41 17.87
C GLN A 29 3.13 -28.69 17.07
N GLY A 30 3.70 -28.76 15.88
CA GLY A 30 3.77 -29.98 15.07
C GLY A 30 4.97 -30.86 15.48
N PRO A 31 5.21 -31.97 14.76
CA PRO A 31 6.32 -32.87 15.05
C PRO A 31 7.69 -32.29 14.66
N VAL A 32 7.70 -31.40 13.65
CA VAL A 32 8.92 -30.87 13.01
C VAL A 32 9.10 -29.37 13.24
N ARG A 33 8.01 -28.62 13.43
CA ARG A 33 8.03 -27.16 13.60
C ARG A 33 6.88 -26.67 14.48
N SER A 34 7.04 -25.46 15.03
CA SER A 34 5.98 -24.71 15.72
C SER A 34 5.63 -23.44 14.94
N TRP A 35 4.36 -23.04 14.94
CA TRP A 35 3.89 -21.82 14.30
C TRP A 35 2.80 -21.15 15.12
N THR A 36 2.49 -19.90 14.80
CA THR A 36 1.43 -19.13 15.45
C THR A 36 0.34 -18.79 14.45
N VAL A 37 -0.92 -19.06 14.81
CA VAL A 37 -2.11 -18.72 14.03
C VAL A 37 -2.96 -17.74 14.83
N TRP A 38 -3.57 -16.77 14.16
CA TRP A 38 -4.41 -15.76 14.81
C TRP A 38 -5.86 -15.92 14.43
N HIS A 39 -6.74 -16.03 15.42
CA HIS A 39 -8.18 -16.18 15.22
C HIS A 39 -8.97 -15.26 16.14
N ARG A 40 -10.10 -14.72 15.65
CA ARG A 40 -11.07 -14.00 16.49
C ARG A 40 -12.05 -14.98 17.10
N TYR A 41 -12.73 -14.58 18.17
CA TYR A 41 -13.72 -15.43 18.84
C TYR A 41 -14.82 -15.98 17.90
N ASN A 42 -15.26 -15.19 16.91
CA ASN A 42 -16.24 -15.66 15.93
C ASN A 42 -15.74 -16.84 15.08
N ASP A 43 -14.44 -16.96 14.86
CA ASP A 43 -13.88 -18.07 14.08
C ASP A 43 -13.98 -19.39 14.86
N PHE A 44 -13.88 -19.34 16.20
CA PHE A 44 -14.11 -20.52 17.06
C PHE A 44 -15.56 -21.00 17.01
N LEU A 45 -16.53 -20.09 16.84
CA LEU A 45 -17.93 -20.47 16.65
C LEU A 45 -18.15 -21.13 15.30
N THR A 46 -17.52 -20.60 14.25
CA THR A 46 -17.53 -21.22 12.92
C THR A 46 -16.93 -22.63 12.99
N LEU A 47 -15.79 -22.79 13.66
CA LEU A 47 -15.17 -24.09 13.90
C LEU A 47 -16.14 -25.06 14.61
N ALA A 48 -16.79 -24.64 15.70
CA ALA A 48 -17.74 -25.49 16.40
C ALA A 48 -18.94 -25.89 15.52
N TYR A 49 -19.44 -24.98 14.69
CA TYR A 49 -20.49 -25.28 13.73
C TYR A 49 -20.03 -26.29 12.66
N GLU A 50 -18.84 -26.11 12.10
CA GLU A 50 -18.28 -27.03 11.10
C GLU A 50 -18.00 -28.40 11.70
N LEU A 51 -17.51 -28.47 12.94
CA LEU A 51 -17.33 -29.71 13.68
C LEU A 51 -18.65 -30.44 13.93
N ALA A 52 -19.70 -29.71 14.33
CA ALA A 52 -21.04 -30.29 14.49
C ALA A 52 -21.61 -30.82 13.15
N ARG A 53 -21.23 -30.21 12.02
CA ARG A 53 -21.59 -30.68 10.68
C ARG A 53 -20.80 -31.92 10.26
N GLU A 54 -19.51 -31.98 10.58
CA GLU A 54 -18.65 -33.14 10.27
C GLU A 54 -19.03 -34.37 11.10
N PHE A 55 -19.42 -34.18 12.37
CA PHE A 55 -19.77 -35.25 13.30
C PHE A 55 -21.13 -35.03 13.95
N PRO A 56 -22.24 -35.24 13.21
CA PRO A 56 -23.58 -35.13 13.78
C PRO A 56 -23.77 -36.18 14.88
N GLY A 57 -23.93 -35.73 16.14
CA GLY A 57 -24.18 -36.59 17.30
C GLY A 57 -23.01 -36.76 18.28
N ALA A 58 -21.81 -36.25 17.97
CA ALA A 58 -20.70 -36.19 18.93
C ALA A 58 -20.54 -34.76 19.46
N THR A 59 -20.77 -34.56 20.75
CA THR A 59 -20.52 -33.27 21.39
C THR A 59 -19.05 -33.17 21.78
N PRO A 60 -18.35 -32.07 21.46
CA PRO A 60 -17.00 -31.88 21.94
C PRO A 60 -17.00 -31.83 23.49
N PRO A 61 -15.93 -32.35 24.13
CA PRO A 61 -15.84 -32.57 25.58
C PRO A 61 -15.91 -31.29 26.43
N SER A 62 -15.82 -30.12 25.81
CA SER A 62 -15.90 -28.82 26.48
C SER A 62 -16.77 -27.87 25.68
N THR A 63 -17.56 -27.05 26.37
CA THR A 63 -18.44 -26.06 25.77
C THR A 63 -17.69 -24.75 25.50
N LEU A 64 -17.99 -24.09 24.37
CA LEU A 64 -17.47 -22.76 24.10
C LEU A 64 -17.96 -21.74 25.14
N PRO A 65 -17.13 -20.77 25.56
CA PRO A 65 -17.59 -19.68 26.41
C PRO A 65 -18.64 -18.85 25.66
N PRO A 66 -19.66 -18.29 26.32
CA PRO A 66 -20.78 -17.60 25.67
C PRO A 66 -20.37 -16.29 24.95
N LYS A 67 -21.14 -15.92 23.91
CA LYS A 67 -20.80 -14.80 22.99
C LYS A 67 -20.83 -13.42 23.63
N SER A 68 -21.72 -13.18 24.61
CA SER A 68 -22.02 -11.82 25.09
C SER A 68 -21.71 -11.61 26.58
N MET A 69 -21.13 -10.43 26.89
CA MET A 69 -21.07 -9.85 28.23
C MET A 69 -22.46 -9.66 28.87
N THR A 70 -23.57 -9.71 28.11
CA THR A 70 -24.94 -9.58 28.63
C THR A 70 -25.30 -10.66 29.65
N SER A 71 -24.69 -11.85 29.59
CA SER A 71 -24.97 -12.91 30.57
C SER A 71 -24.24 -12.69 31.90
N TRP A 72 -23.13 -11.95 31.91
CA TRP A 72 -22.32 -11.66 33.10
C TRP A 72 -22.82 -10.43 33.87
N PHE A 73 -23.33 -9.40 33.17
CA PHE A 73 -23.93 -8.21 33.81
C PHE A 73 -25.21 -8.50 34.63
N SER A 74 -25.71 -9.73 34.60
CA SER A 74 -26.85 -10.16 35.44
C SER A 74 -26.45 -10.58 36.87
N LYS A 75 -25.15 -10.60 37.21
CA LYS A 75 -24.67 -11.11 38.52
C LYS A 75 -23.83 -10.16 39.38
N ILE A 76 -23.79 -8.86 39.11
CA ILE A 76 -23.15 -7.89 40.04
C ILE A 76 -24.04 -6.65 40.23
N PRO A 77 -24.35 -6.26 41.48
CA PRO A 77 -25.26 -5.15 41.80
C PRO A 77 -24.56 -3.78 41.68
N VAL A 78 -25.28 -2.82 41.11
CA VAL A 78 -25.35 -1.37 41.43
C VAL A 78 -24.06 -0.61 41.86
N MET A 79 -23.78 0.44 41.06
CA MET A 79 -23.14 1.74 41.38
C MET A 79 -21.61 1.85 41.41
N GLY A 80 -21.07 2.46 40.34
CA GLY A 80 -19.93 3.38 40.42
C GLY A 80 -18.52 2.80 40.47
N SER A 81 -18.05 2.08 39.43
CA SER A 81 -16.61 1.80 39.29
C SER A 81 -16.11 1.83 37.84
N THR A 82 -15.03 2.57 37.64
CA THR A 82 -14.10 2.63 36.50
C THR A 82 -13.85 1.27 35.82
N GLY A 83 -14.39 1.08 34.61
CA GLY A 83 -14.47 -0.22 33.92
C GLY A 83 -13.34 -0.55 32.94
N THR A 84 -12.08 -0.55 33.39
CA THR A 84 -10.96 -1.09 32.57
C THR A 84 -10.42 -2.42 33.10
N SER A 85 -10.49 -2.69 34.41
CA SER A 85 -9.98 -3.94 35.00
C SER A 85 -10.84 -5.17 34.67
N SER A 86 -12.17 -5.00 34.62
CA SER A 86 -13.12 -6.11 34.38
C SER A 86 -13.08 -6.64 32.94
N GLU A 87 -12.75 -5.78 31.97
CA GLU A 87 -12.67 -6.16 30.57
C GLU A 87 -11.43 -7.01 30.28
N VAL A 88 -10.30 -6.68 30.91
CA VAL A 88 -9.06 -7.47 30.82
C VAL A 88 -9.25 -8.85 31.45
N GLU A 89 -9.86 -8.92 32.64
CA GLU A 89 -10.15 -10.19 33.33
C GLU A 89 -11.09 -11.08 32.50
N PHE A 90 -12.10 -10.49 31.86
CA PHE A 90 -13.02 -11.22 30.98
C PHE A 90 -12.34 -11.78 29.73
N ILE A 91 -11.45 -10.99 29.09
CA ILE A 91 -10.69 -11.44 27.92
C ILE A 91 -9.75 -12.58 28.31
N GLU A 92 -9.11 -12.50 29.48
CA GLU A 92 -8.27 -13.57 29.99
C GLU A 92 -9.08 -14.83 30.31
N GLU A 93 -10.21 -14.73 31.00
CA GLU A 93 -11.07 -15.88 31.29
C GLU A 93 -11.53 -16.55 30.00
N ARG A 94 -11.98 -15.75 29.02
CA ARG A 94 -12.36 -16.22 27.69
C ARG A 94 -11.18 -16.90 26.99
N ARG A 95 -9.97 -16.32 27.04
CA ARG A 95 -8.75 -16.91 26.46
C ARG A 95 -8.47 -18.29 27.06
N HIS A 96 -8.52 -18.43 28.38
CA HIS A 96 -8.32 -19.72 29.06
C HIS A 96 -9.40 -20.74 28.71
N ALA A 97 -10.66 -20.32 28.59
CA ALA A 97 -11.75 -21.21 28.17
C ALA A 97 -11.58 -21.71 26.73
N LEU A 98 -11.17 -20.83 25.80
CA LEU A 98 -10.87 -21.19 24.41
C LEU A 98 -9.65 -22.13 24.32
N GLU A 99 -8.64 -21.90 25.15
CA GLU A 99 -7.46 -22.76 25.23
C GLU A 99 -7.83 -24.17 25.69
N ARG A 100 -8.62 -24.28 26.78
CA ARG A 100 -9.15 -25.58 27.24
C ARG A 100 -10.00 -26.25 26.17
N TYR A 101 -10.78 -25.48 25.41
CA TYR A 101 -11.63 -26.00 24.35
C TYR A 101 -10.85 -26.69 23.24
N ILE A 102 -9.78 -26.08 22.75
CA ILE A 102 -8.95 -26.68 21.71
C ILE A 102 -8.07 -27.80 22.28
N GLN A 103 -7.52 -27.62 23.47
CA GLN A 103 -6.70 -28.64 24.12
C GLN A 103 -7.49 -29.91 24.39
N SER A 104 -8.75 -29.81 24.84
CA SER A 104 -9.58 -30.99 25.08
C SER A 104 -9.80 -31.82 23.80
N MET A 105 -10.02 -31.17 22.65
CA MET A 105 -10.13 -31.83 21.34
C MET A 105 -8.84 -32.52 20.91
N ILE A 106 -7.68 -31.94 21.25
CA ILE A 106 -6.36 -32.49 20.90
C ILE A 106 -5.90 -33.56 21.90
N VAL A 107 -6.38 -33.54 23.13
CA VAL A 107 -5.99 -34.48 24.21
C VAL A 107 -6.94 -35.68 24.28
N CYS A 108 -8.22 -35.52 23.96
CA CYS A 108 -9.21 -36.60 24.05
C CYS A 108 -8.79 -37.88 23.31
N ASP A 109 -9.21 -39.03 23.84
CA ASP A 109 -8.89 -40.34 23.26
C ASP A 109 -9.54 -40.53 21.88
N ASP A 110 -10.63 -39.81 21.61
CA ASP A 110 -11.31 -39.81 20.32
C ASP A 110 -10.45 -39.17 19.21
N GLU A 111 -9.86 -40.01 18.36
CA GLU A 111 -9.03 -39.58 17.21
C GLU A 111 -9.80 -38.77 16.16
N ARG A 112 -11.14 -38.84 16.18
CA ARG A 112 -12.03 -38.17 15.22
C ARG A 112 -11.76 -36.68 15.14
N TRP A 113 -11.57 -36.03 16.29
CA TRP A 113 -11.26 -34.61 16.38
C TRP A 113 -9.91 -34.27 15.74
N ARG A 114 -8.89 -35.11 15.94
CA ARG A 114 -7.56 -34.95 15.33
C ARG A 114 -7.57 -35.15 13.81
N THR A 115 -8.48 -35.98 13.31
CA THR A 115 -8.69 -36.22 11.87
C THR A 115 -9.64 -35.23 11.19
N SER A 116 -10.31 -34.37 11.96
CA SER A 116 -11.24 -33.36 11.43
C SER A 116 -10.53 -32.39 10.48
N LYS A 117 -11.14 -32.14 9.31
CA LYS A 117 -10.59 -31.18 8.35
C LYS A 117 -10.76 -29.75 8.84
N ALA A 118 -11.91 -29.43 9.42
CA ALA A 118 -12.18 -28.10 9.99
C ALA A 118 -11.15 -27.72 11.07
N LEU A 119 -10.83 -28.65 11.99
CA LEU A 119 -9.82 -28.39 13.03
C LEU A 119 -8.40 -28.26 12.44
N GLN A 120 -8.05 -29.10 11.47
CA GLN A 120 -6.73 -29.04 10.82
C GLN A 120 -6.54 -27.76 10.01
N GLU A 121 -7.57 -27.30 9.30
CA GLU A 121 -7.54 -26.04 8.54
C GLU A 121 -7.46 -24.84 9.49
N PHE A 122 -8.23 -24.86 10.59
CA PHE A 122 -8.18 -23.83 11.61
C PHE A 122 -6.79 -23.70 12.26
N LEU A 123 -6.08 -24.82 12.47
CA LEU A 123 -4.74 -24.82 13.07
C LEU A 123 -3.60 -24.75 12.04
N ALA A 124 -3.89 -24.70 10.74
CA ALA A 124 -2.86 -24.69 9.71
C ALA A 124 -2.02 -23.39 9.76
N PRO A 125 -0.73 -23.43 9.38
CA PRO A 125 0.06 -22.22 9.22
C PRO A 125 -0.63 -21.26 8.25
N THR A 126 -0.66 -19.97 8.55
CA THR A 126 -1.19 -18.95 7.65
C THR A 126 -0.33 -18.91 6.38
N SER A 127 -0.70 -19.70 5.37
CA SER A 127 -0.08 -19.66 4.05
C SER A 127 -0.39 -18.30 3.44
N LYS A 128 0.62 -17.68 2.81
CA LYS A 128 0.51 -16.37 2.17
C LYS A 128 -0.72 -16.36 1.24
N GLY A 129 -1.80 -15.69 1.67
CA GLY A 129 -3.06 -15.62 0.94
C GLY A 129 -4.32 -16.05 1.71
N SER A 130 -4.22 -16.51 2.97
CA SER A 130 -5.42 -16.77 3.77
C SER A 130 -6.06 -15.45 4.23
N LYS A 131 -6.86 -14.86 3.32
CA LYS A 131 -7.85 -13.83 3.66
C LYS A 131 -8.65 -14.33 4.86
N TYR A 132 -8.90 -13.45 5.81
CA TYR A 132 -9.89 -13.65 6.86
C TYR A 132 -11.09 -14.40 6.28
N LEU A 133 -11.53 -15.46 6.96
CA LEU A 133 -12.79 -16.17 6.70
C LEU A 133 -13.96 -15.17 6.88
N ALA A 134 -14.11 -14.29 5.90
CA ALA A 134 -15.18 -13.33 5.78
C ALA A 134 -16.37 -14.06 5.18
N GLY A 135 -17.33 -14.38 6.04
CA GLY A 135 -18.73 -14.57 5.65
C GLY A 135 -19.04 -15.81 4.81
N LYS A 136 -18.85 -17.01 5.37
CA LYS A 136 -19.76 -18.11 5.03
C LYS A 136 -21.07 -17.85 5.78
N ASN A 137 -22.08 -17.38 5.06
CA ASN A 137 -23.44 -17.24 5.56
C ASN A 137 -23.88 -18.52 6.31
N MET A 138 -24.26 -18.35 7.57
CA MET A 138 -25.09 -19.33 8.27
C MET A 138 -26.50 -19.29 7.66
N PRO A 139 -27.12 -20.44 7.30
CA PRO A 139 -28.51 -20.47 6.89
C PRO A 139 -29.41 -20.38 8.13
N GLY A 140 -30.05 -19.22 8.30
CA GLY A 140 -31.22 -19.04 9.14
C GLY A 140 -32.47 -19.06 8.26
N MET A 141 -33.40 -19.96 8.60
CA MET A 141 -34.78 -20.13 8.11
C MET A 141 -35.44 -18.88 7.48
N SER A 142 -35.79 -18.93 6.18
CA SER A 142 -37.16 -18.69 5.68
C SER A 142 -37.26 -18.66 4.13
N ALA A 143 -38.16 -19.51 3.61
CA ALA A 143 -39.04 -19.34 2.44
C ALA A 143 -38.47 -19.20 1.00
N SER A 144 -38.57 -20.31 0.28
CA SER A 144 -39.26 -20.51 -1.02
C SER A 144 -38.73 -19.96 -2.35
N ALA A 145 -38.75 -20.92 -3.30
CA ALA A 145 -38.95 -20.84 -4.77
C ALA A 145 -37.73 -20.46 -5.63
N SER A 146 -37.16 -21.44 -6.36
CA SER A 146 -37.37 -21.69 -7.81
C SER A 146 -36.30 -20.95 -8.65
N GLU A 147 -35.75 -21.38 -9.76
CA GLU A 147 -35.66 -22.60 -10.57
C GLU A 147 -34.62 -22.23 -11.67
N SER A 148 -33.77 -23.18 -12.08
CA SER A 148 -33.01 -23.23 -13.34
C SER A 148 -32.13 -22.04 -13.80
N GLY A 149 -30.85 -22.33 -14.09
CA GLY A 149 -30.03 -21.45 -14.94
C GLY A 149 -28.53 -21.66 -14.82
N SER A 150 -27.94 -22.30 -15.82
CA SER A 150 -26.50 -22.36 -16.15
C SER A 150 -25.74 -21.07 -15.87
N VAL A 151 -24.64 -21.10 -15.10
CA VAL A 151 -23.69 -19.97 -15.01
C VAL A 151 -22.24 -20.44 -14.92
N HIS A 152 -21.43 -19.75 -15.73
CA HIS A 152 -19.99 -19.86 -15.93
C HIS A 152 -19.14 -19.91 -14.66
N SER A 153 -18.04 -20.67 -14.77
CA SER A 153 -16.87 -20.65 -13.90
C SER A 153 -16.29 -19.23 -13.77
N ASP A 154 -16.11 -18.82 -12.51
CA ASP A 154 -15.05 -17.95 -12.00
C ASP A 154 -15.02 -16.46 -12.36
N THR A 155 -15.89 -15.68 -11.70
CA THR A 155 -15.48 -14.42 -11.04
C THR A 155 -16.38 -14.21 -9.82
N CYS A 156 -15.87 -14.61 -8.66
CA CYS A 156 -16.52 -14.39 -7.37
C CYS A 156 -16.66 -12.86 -7.16
N GLY A 157 -17.91 -12.41 -6.95
CA GLY A 157 -18.33 -11.02 -7.02
C GLY A 157 -17.42 -10.02 -6.32
N ALA A 158 -16.80 -9.13 -7.10
CA ALA A 158 -16.19 -7.92 -6.59
C ALA A 158 -17.30 -7.06 -5.97
N THR A 159 -17.42 -7.11 -4.65
CA THR A 159 -18.34 -6.24 -3.92
C THR A 159 -17.72 -4.85 -3.77
N PRO A 160 -18.52 -3.78 -3.59
CA PRO A 160 -18.00 -2.43 -3.33
C PRO A 160 -17.02 -2.35 -2.16
N ALA A 161 -17.15 -3.26 -1.17
CA ALA A 161 -16.26 -3.37 -0.03
C ALA A 161 -14.97 -4.15 -0.33
N SER A 162 -15.05 -5.22 -1.16
CA SER A 162 -13.85 -5.93 -1.62
C SER A 162 -12.92 -5.00 -2.39
N TRP A 163 -13.49 -4.16 -3.26
CA TRP A 163 -12.71 -3.20 -4.05
C TRP A 163 -11.89 -2.24 -3.18
N LEU A 164 -12.46 -1.75 -2.07
CA LEU A 164 -11.75 -0.86 -1.14
C LEU A 164 -10.65 -1.59 -0.36
N ASN A 165 -10.82 -2.89 -0.08
CA ASN A 165 -9.77 -3.68 0.53
C ASN A 165 -8.64 -3.97 -0.46
N ASP A 166 -9.00 -4.31 -1.70
CA ASP A 166 -8.04 -4.50 -2.79
C ASP A 166 -7.27 -3.19 -3.06
N GLU A 167 -7.90 -2.02 -2.91
CA GLU A 167 -7.25 -0.70 -3.01
C GLU A 167 -6.21 -0.47 -1.91
N ARG A 168 -6.56 -0.77 -0.64
CA ARG A 168 -5.61 -0.70 0.48
C ARG A 168 -4.44 -1.65 0.34
N ASP A 169 -4.69 -2.86 -0.19
CA ASP A 169 -3.65 -3.84 -0.47
C ASP A 169 -2.70 -3.30 -1.55
N VAL A 170 -3.23 -2.65 -2.59
CA VAL A 170 -2.41 -2.00 -3.62
C VAL A 170 -1.61 -0.84 -3.05
N GLU A 171 -2.20 0.02 -2.21
CA GLU A 171 -1.45 1.06 -1.50
C GLU A 171 -0.33 0.48 -0.62
N GLN A 172 -0.56 -0.67 0.01
CA GLN A 172 0.47 -1.36 0.78
C GLN A 172 1.64 -1.82 -0.11
N THR A 173 1.35 -2.36 -1.29
CA THR A 173 2.44 -2.71 -2.24
C THR A 173 3.25 -1.49 -2.69
N VAL A 174 2.62 -0.33 -2.84
CA VAL A 174 3.31 0.95 -3.13
C VAL A 174 4.26 1.31 -1.98
N ARG A 175 3.82 1.18 -0.72
CA ARG A 175 4.67 1.41 0.47
C ARG A 175 5.85 0.43 0.51
N ASP A 176 5.60 -0.85 0.23
CA ASP A 176 6.65 -1.89 0.25
C ASP A 176 7.71 -1.69 -0.85
N ILE A 177 7.30 -1.20 -2.04
CA ILE A 177 8.24 -0.85 -3.12
C ILE A 177 9.13 0.32 -2.67
N ARG A 178 8.55 1.36 -2.07
CA ARG A 178 9.31 2.50 -1.50
C ARG A 178 10.32 2.03 -0.45
N GLN A 179 9.92 1.12 0.44
CA GLN A 179 10.84 0.53 1.43
C GLN A 179 11.98 -0.27 0.78
N SER A 180 11.69 -1.03 -0.28
CA SER A 180 12.70 -1.79 -1.02
C SER A 180 13.70 -0.87 -1.72
N ILE A 181 13.26 0.28 -2.25
CA ILE A 181 14.11 1.32 -2.81
C ILE A 181 15.01 1.93 -1.73
N LEU A 182 14.45 2.31 -0.58
CA LEU A 182 15.23 2.84 0.54
C LEU A 182 16.27 1.83 1.05
N ARG A 183 15.91 0.54 1.11
CA ARG A 183 16.84 -0.54 1.47
C ARG A 183 17.98 -0.67 0.46
N ARG A 184 17.68 -0.56 -0.83
CA ARG A 184 18.68 -0.55 -1.91
C ARG A 184 19.64 0.63 -1.74
N GLU A 185 19.12 1.83 -1.53
CA GLU A 185 19.94 3.04 -1.36
C GLU A 185 20.83 2.94 -0.11
N ASN A 186 20.28 2.49 1.02
CA ASN A 186 21.06 2.25 2.24
C ASN A 186 22.17 1.19 2.02
N ALA A 187 21.88 0.11 1.30
CA ALA A 187 22.86 -0.92 0.95
C ALA A 187 23.98 -0.35 0.05
N LEU A 188 23.65 0.51 -0.91
CA LEU A 188 24.65 1.21 -1.73
C LEU A 188 25.55 2.10 -0.88
N THR A 189 25.00 2.83 0.11
CA THR A 189 25.84 3.67 1.00
C THR A 189 26.79 2.86 1.89
N ARG A 190 26.47 1.60 2.15
CA ARG A 190 27.30 0.66 2.93
C ARG A 190 28.23 -0.18 2.06
N ASN A 191 28.26 0.06 0.75
CA ASN A 191 28.96 -0.73 -0.25
C ASN A 191 28.56 -2.23 -0.27
N GLU A 192 27.33 -2.53 0.13
CA GLU A 192 26.75 -3.89 0.13
C GLU A 192 26.07 -4.18 -1.22
N ILE A 193 26.89 -4.50 -2.22
CA ILE A 193 26.44 -4.69 -3.62
C ILE A 193 25.40 -5.81 -3.75
N SER A 194 25.60 -6.95 -3.08
CA SER A 194 24.68 -8.11 -3.13
C SER A 194 23.28 -7.79 -2.59
N VAL A 195 23.20 -7.08 -1.46
CA VAL A 195 21.94 -6.66 -0.83
C VAL A 195 21.24 -5.59 -1.66
N SER A 196 22.00 -4.68 -2.28
CA SER A 196 21.48 -3.70 -3.24
C SER A 196 20.84 -4.37 -4.46
N HIS A 197 21.50 -5.36 -5.07
CA HIS A 197 20.92 -6.11 -6.19
C HIS A 197 19.68 -6.91 -5.77
N GLN A 198 19.70 -7.58 -4.61
CA GLN A 198 18.56 -8.34 -4.10
C GLN A 198 17.33 -7.44 -3.89
N SER A 199 17.51 -6.28 -3.25
CA SER A 199 16.43 -5.33 -3.00
C SER A 199 15.91 -4.68 -4.29
N LEU A 200 16.77 -4.44 -5.28
CA LEU A 200 16.36 -3.99 -6.62
C LEU A 200 15.48 -5.03 -7.33
N LEU A 201 15.85 -6.32 -7.28
CA LEU A 201 15.06 -7.39 -7.87
C LEU A 201 13.70 -7.55 -7.17
N GLN A 202 13.68 -7.41 -5.84
CA GLN A 202 12.44 -7.40 -5.07
C GLN A 202 11.53 -6.22 -5.47
N ALA A 203 12.08 -5.01 -5.60
CA ALA A 203 11.33 -3.84 -6.05
C ALA A 203 10.77 -4.02 -7.48
N LYS A 204 11.55 -4.61 -8.40
CA LYS A 204 11.09 -4.91 -9.77
C LYS A 204 9.93 -5.92 -9.79
N ARG A 205 10.01 -6.97 -8.98
CA ARG A 205 8.93 -7.95 -8.84
C ARG A 205 7.67 -7.30 -8.29
N GLN A 206 7.78 -6.56 -7.19
CA GLN A 206 6.65 -5.87 -6.57
C GLN A 206 6.03 -4.82 -7.51
N LEU A 207 6.83 -4.13 -8.33
CA LEU A 207 6.33 -3.21 -9.35
C LEU A 207 5.52 -3.92 -10.45
N ALA A 208 5.94 -5.11 -10.87
CA ALA A 208 5.17 -5.93 -11.80
C ALA A 208 3.86 -6.43 -11.18
N ASP A 209 3.88 -6.75 -9.87
CA ASP A 209 2.70 -7.17 -9.11
C ASP A 209 1.72 -5.99 -8.96
N LEU A 210 2.20 -4.79 -8.62
CA LEU A 210 1.45 -3.54 -8.60
C LEU A 210 0.76 -3.27 -9.95
N GLY A 211 1.47 -3.46 -11.07
CA GLY A 211 0.87 -3.28 -12.39
C GLY A 211 -0.27 -4.26 -12.71
N ARG A 212 -0.27 -5.47 -12.14
CA ARG A 212 -1.37 -6.43 -12.31
C ARG A 212 -2.54 -6.11 -11.39
N SER A 213 -2.28 -5.72 -10.16
CA SER A 213 -3.32 -5.38 -9.18
C SER A 213 -4.04 -4.07 -9.50
N THR A 214 -3.35 -3.03 -10.01
CA THR A 214 -4.00 -1.80 -10.50
C THR A 214 -4.96 -2.09 -11.66
N LYS A 215 -4.57 -2.94 -12.61
CA LYS A 215 -5.47 -3.37 -13.71
C LYS A 215 -6.66 -4.18 -13.21
N ALA A 216 -6.44 -5.03 -12.20
CA ALA A 216 -7.52 -5.78 -11.57
C ALA A 216 -8.52 -4.82 -10.89
N LEU A 217 -8.04 -3.80 -10.18
CA LEU A 217 -8.88 -2.76 -9.58
C LEU A 217 -9.65 -1.94 -10.62
N GLU A 218 -9.04 -1.59 -11.75
CA GLU A 218 -9.72 -0.93 -12.87
C GLU A 218 -10.88 -1.80 -13.40
N SER A 219 -10.61 -3.08 -13.69
CA SER A 219 -11.65 -4.01 -14.16
C SER A 219 -12.76 -4.27 -13.13
N ALA A 220 -12.41 -4.29 -11.84
CA ALA A 220 -13.37 -4.45 -10.75
C ALA A 220 -14.23 -3.18 -10.57
N LEU A 221 -13.67 -1.98 -10.81
CA LEU A 221 -14.44 -0.74 -10.80
C LEU A 221 -15.44 -0.70 -11.95
N GLU A 222 -15.06 -1.16 -13.14
CA GLU A 222 -15.98 -1.28 -14.28
C GLU A 222 -17.17 -2.20 -13.98
N TYR A 223 -16.94 -3.30 -13.27
CA TYR A 223 -17.99 -4.22 -12.83
C TYR A 223 -18.93 -3.63 -11.76
N ILE A 224 -18.39 -2.84 -10.82
CA ILE A 224 -19.14 -2.25 -9.70
C ILE A 224 -19.84 -0.94 -10.08
N LYS A 225 -19.37 -0.26 -11.14
CA LYS A 225 -19.90 1.00 -11.67
C LYS A 225 -21.43 1.15 -11.68
N PRO A 226 -22.25 0.17 -12.13
CA PRO A 226 -23.70 0.32 -12.16
C PRO A 226 -24.38 0.41 -10.79
N GLY A 227 -23.71 -0.01 -9.71
CA GLY A 227 -24.26 -0.01 -8.35
C GLY A 227 -23.81 1.16 -7.46
N LEU A 228 -23.06 2.12 -8.01
CA LEU A 228 -22.36 3.15 -7.24
C LEU A 228 -22.94 4.55 -7.49
N THR A 229 -22.94 5.40 -6.46
CA THR A 229 -23.35 6.80 -6.61
C THR A 229 -22.30 7.59 -7.40
N SER A 230 -22.72 8.64 -8.12
CA SER A 230 -21.81 9.44 -8.95
C SER A 230 -20.61 10.03 -8.17
N GLY A 231 -20.83 10.41 -6.90
CA GLY A 231 -19.76 10.95 -6.04
C GLY A 231 -18.75 9.90 -5.60
N GLU A 232 -19.21 8.69 -5.25
CA GLU A 232 -18.32 7.60 -4.84
C GLU A 232 -17.57 7.02 -6.06
N LEU A 233 -18.19 6.99 -7.24
CA LEU A 233 -17.50 6.65 -8.48
C LEU A 233 -16.35 7.61 -8.78
N LEU A 234 -16.56 8.92 -8.66
CA LEU A 234 -15.52 9.91 -8.88
C LEU A 234 -14.37 9.75 -7.89
N ARG A 235 -14.67 9.50 -6.61
CA ARG A 235 -13.66 9.26 -5.58
C ARG A 235 -12.81 8.02 -5.87
N ARG A 236 -13.43 6.91 -6.28
CA ARG A 236 -12.71 5.67 -6.65
C ARG A 236 -11.87 5.85 -7.92
N GLN A 237 -12.37 6.66 -8.86
CA GLN A 237 -11.62 7.00 -10.06
C GLN A 237 -10.40 7.89 -9.74
N ASP A 238 -10.53 8.82 -8.80
CA ASP A 238 -9.42 9.64 -8.30
C ASP A 238 -8.34 8.80 -7.60
N MET A 239 -8.75 7.83 -6.77
CA MET A 239 -7.85 6.84 -6.17
C MET A 239 -7.06 6.07 -7.23
N LEU A 240 -7.72 5.60 -8.29
CA LEU A 240 -7.04 4.91 -9.41
C LEU A 240 -6.07 5.82 -10.17
N MET A 241 -6.42 7.09 -10.39
CA MET A 241 -5.51 8.04 -11.02
C MET A 241 -4.25 8.24 -10.18
N ARG A 242 -4.41 8.42 -8.86
CA ARG A 242 -3.30 8.53 -7.91
C ARG A 242 -2.42 7.27 -7.90
N LEU A 243 -3.02 6.08 -7.86
CA LEU A 243 -2.28 4.80 -7.90
C LEU A 243 -1.52 4.62 -9.23
N ASN A 244 -2.11 5.03 -10.35
CA ASN A 244 -1.44 4.98 -11.65
C ASN A 244 -0.26 5.95 -11.74
N GLU A 245 -0.39 7.16 -11.18
CA GLU A 245 0.70 8.12 -11.07
C GLU A 245 1.83 7.58 -10.18
N ASP A 246 1.49 7.04 -9.00
CA ASP A 246 2.45 6.42 -8.10
C ASP A 246 3.19 5.24 -8.76
N ARG A 247 2.48 4.40 -9.52
CA ARG A 247 3.07 3.32 -10.31
C ARG A 247 4.05 3.84 -11.34
N ALA A 248 3.70 4.88 -12.09
CA ALA A 248 4.55 5.48 -13.10
C ALA A 248 5.82 6.11 -12.48
N ASN A 249 5.66 6.79 -11.34
CA ASN A 249 6.76 7.39 -10.59
C ASN A 249 7.71 6.32 -10.05
N LEU A 250 7.18 5.27 -9.41
CA LEU A 250 7.99 4.14 -8.92
C LEU A 250 8.68 3.39 -10.06
N ALA A 251 8.03 3.25 -11.21
CA ALA A 251 8.65 2.63 -12.39
C ALA A 251 9.86 3.40 -12.88
N ARG A 252 9.81 4.74 -12.93
CA ARG A 252 10.97 5.58 -13.28
C ARG A 252 12.13 5.40 -12.29
N ILE A 253 11.84 5.32 -10.99
CA ILE A 253 12.88 5.18 -9.95
C ILE A 253 13.52 3.78 -9.98
N VAL A 254 12.72 2.72 -10.17
CA VAL A 254 13.20 1.33 -10.11
C VAL A 254 13.88 0.90 -11.42
N MET A 255 13.37 1.34 -12.57
CA MET A 255 13.89 0.93 -13.88
C MET A 255 14.85 1.95 -14.52
N GLY A 256 14.95 3.15 -13.95
CA GLY A 256 15.80 4.23 -14.45
C GLY A 256 15.08 5.16 -15.43
N PRO A 257 15.64 6.37 -15.68
CA PRO A 257 15.08 7.35 -16.60
C PRO A 257 15.19 6.84 -18.04
N GLY A 258 14.13 6.21 -18.55
CA GLY A 258 14.10 5.68 -19.93
C GLY A 258 13.05 4.59 -20.18
N VAL A 259 12.48 3.97 -19.14
CA VAL A 259 11.43 2.96 -19.32
C VAL A 259 10.04 3.60 -19.31
N VAL A 260 9.50 3.78 -20.51
CA VAL A 260 8.11 4.21 -20.76
C VAL A 260 7.17 3.03 -20.53
N THR A 261 6.28 3.13 -19.54
CA THR A 261 5.32 2.08 -19.16
C THR A 261 3.94 2.20 -19.84
N GLY A 262 3.77 3.16 -20.75
CA GLY A 262 2.52 3.42 -21.48
C GLY A 262 2.64 3.06 -22.97
N THR A 263 1.61 2.44 -23.53
CA THR A 263 1.52 2.12 -24.96
C THR A 263 1.30 3.36 -25.83
N GLY A 264 0.70 4.42 -25.30
CA GLY A 264 0.42 5.67 -26.03
C GLY A 264 1.67 6.50 -26.35
N ASP A 265 2.62 6.59 -25.41
CA ASP A 265 3.81 7.43 -25.58
C ASP A 265 4.87 6.79 -26.48
N ARG A 266 4.76 5.49 -26.76
CA ARG A 266 5.63 4.78 -27.69
C ARG A 266 5.40 5.24 -29.14
N ALA A 267 4.16 5.61 -29.49
CA ALA A 267 3.83 6.17 -30.79
C ALA A 267 4.37 7.60 -30.94
N ALA A 268 4.30 8.43 -29.89
CA ALA A 268 4.84 9.80 -29.91
C ALA A 268 6.38 9.86 -30.02
N LEU A 269 7.09 8.83 -29.50
CA LEU A 269 8.55 8.72 -29.60
C LEU A 269 9.03 8.12 -30.94
N LEU A 270 8.22 7.28 -31.59
CA LEU A 270 8.53 6.69 -32.90
C LEU A 270 8.19 7.63 -34.06
N ASP A 271 7.20 8.51 -33.89
CA ASP A 271 6.83 9.52 -34.90
C ASP A 271 7.85 10.68 -34.99
N GLY A 272 8.70 10.84 -33.96
CA GLY A 272 9.81 11.81 -33.96
C GLY A 272 11.11 11.30 -34.58
N ALA A 273 11.19 10.02 -34.98
CA ALA A 273 12.44 9.37 -35.39
C ALA A 273 12.59 9.11 -36.89
N SER A 274 11.72 9.70 -37.74
CA SER A 274 11.81 9.56 -39.21
C SER A 274 12.16 10.87 -39.95
N SER A 275 12.99 11.73 -39.36
CA SER A 275 13.61 12.83 -40.10
C SER A 275 14.95 13.26 -39.48
N GLY A 276 16.02 13.13 -40.25
CA GLY A 276 17.30 13.79 -39.99
C GLY A 276 18.41 12.88 -39.47
N GLY A 277 19.26 12.40 -40.37
CA GLY A 277 20.48 11.69 -40.01
C GLY A 277 21.55 12.60 -39.39
N GLY A 278 22.46 11.96 -38.66
CA GLY A 278 23.84 12.41 -38.54
C GLY A 278 24.21 13.20 -37.28
N THR A 279 25.19 12.62 -36.57
CA THR A 279 26.16 13.22 -35.65
C THR A 279 25.81 13.31 -34.17
N ALA A 280 26.57 12.52 -33.41
CA ALA A 280 26.73 12.59 -31.98
C ALA A 280 27.18 13.98 -31.52
N ARG A 281 26.62 14.47 -30.40
CA ARG A 281 27.24 15.52 -29.58
C ARG A 281 27.29 15.09 -28.13
N VAL A 282 28.49 14.67 -27.75
CA VAL A 282 29.08 14.81 -26.42
C VAL A 282 28.92 16.27 -25.98
N ILE A 283 28.31 16.52 -24.82
CA ILE A 283 28.32 17.83 -24.19
C ILE A 283 29.15 17.72 -22.91
N GLY A 284 30.44 17.97 -23.08
CA GLY A 284 31.34 18.45 -22.04
C GLY A 284 31.93 19.78 -22.50
N ARG A 285 31.98 20.75 -21.57
CA ARG A 285 32.89 21.90 -21.52
C ARG A 285 32.70 23.04 -22.56
N ALA A 286 32.25 24.19 -22.06
CA ALA A 286 32.73 25.51 -22.50
C ALA A 286 32.47 26.56 -21.41
N GLY A 287 33.53 27.30 -21.06
CA GLY A 287 33.45 28.56 -20.31
C GLY A 287 33.34 29.78 -21.24
N ASN A 288 33.08 30.91 -20.59
CA ASN A 288 33.21 32.31 -21.01
C ASN A 288 32.24 32.87 -22.08
N GLY A 289 31.21 33.57 -21.58
CA GLY A 289 31.23 35.04 -21.52
C GLY A 289 30.49 35.82 -22.60
N ALA A 290 29.32 36.38 -22.25
CA ALA A 290 29.02 37.83 -22.35
C ALA A 290 27.56 38.14 -21.94
N ASN A 291 27.43 38.91 -20.86
CA ASN A 291 26.39 39.87 -20.49
C ASN A 291 24.91 39.66 -20.91
N SER A 292 24.07 39.43 -19.91
CA SER A 292 23.01 40.41 -19.57
C SER A 292 22.54 40.19 -18.14
N ALA A 293 22.61 41.26 -17.34
CA ALA A 293 22.18 41.29 -15.96
C ALA A 293 20.65 41.41 -15.88
N SER A 294 20.01 40.56 -15.08
CA SER A 294 18.79 40.99 -14.38
C SER A 294 18.56 40.16 -13.13
N SER A 295 18.48 40.89 -12.02
CA SER A 295 18.38 40.38 -10.66
C SER A 295 16.92 40.09 -10.29
N HIS A 296 16.70 38.89 -9.74
CA HIS A 296 15.77 38.51 -8.69
C HIS A 296 14.74 39.55 -8.21
N ARG A 297 13.44 39.19 -8.28
CA ARG A 297 12.43 39.66 -7.31
C ARG A 297 11.31 38.64 -7.09
N MET A 298 11.03 38.42 -5.80
CA MET A 298 10.04 37.52 -5.20
C MET A 298 8.59 37.95 -5.51
N PRO A 299 7.60 37.01 -5.55
CA PRO A 299 6.19 37.35 -5.68
C PRO A 299 5.56 37.58 -4.31
N GLY A 300 5.36 38.85 -3.95
CA GLY A 300 4.73 39.23 -2.69
C GLY A 300 4.66 40.74 -2.54
N ALA A 301 3.83 41.41 -3.34
CA ALA A 301 3.48 42.82 -3.14
C ALA A 301 2.16 43.16 -3.84
N MET A 302 1.15 43.50 -3.04
CA MET A 302 -0.12 44.07 -3.47
C MET A 302 0.10 45.50 -3.98
N PRO A 303 -0.44 45.92 -5.15
CA PRO A 303 -0.46 47.32 -5.52
C PRO A 303 -1.80 47.97 -5.14
N VAL A 304 -1.75 48.82 -4.12
CA VAL A 304 -2.72 49.91 -3.91
C VAL A 304 -2.41 51.02 -4.91
N ARG A 305 -3.39 51.47 -5.72
CA ARG A 305 -3.36 52.80 -6.34
C ARG A 305 -4.77 53.42 -6.44
N PRO A 306 -4.88 54.76 -6.40
CA PRO A 306 -6.07 55.45 -5.91
C PRO A 306 -6.89 56.20 -6.99
N GLN A 307 -8.12 56.48 -6.56
CA GLN A 307 -9.19 57.42 -6.94
C GLN A 307 -8.96 58.58 -7.96
N GLY A 308 -10.00 58.79 -8.78
CA GLY A 308 -10.45 60.07 -9.37
C GLY A 308 -10.54 60.08 -10.91
N LEU A 309 -11.48 60.69 -11.63
CA LEU A 309 -12.87 61.20 -11.47
C LEU A 309 -13.23 61.80 -12.87
N ALA A 310 -14.53 61.90 -13.22
CA ALA A 310 -15.14 62.60 -14.38
C ALA A 310 -15.19 61.85 -15.75
N GLN A 311 -16.21 61.97 -16.61
CA GLN A 311 -17.62 62.40 -16.53
C GLN A 311 -18.30 62.02 -17.87
N GLN A 312 -19.52 61.48 -17.80
CA GLN A 312 -20.65 61.46 -18.76
C GLN A 312 -20.41 61.56 -20.29
N SER A 313 -20.96 60.60 -21.05
CA SER A 313 -22.03 60.83 -22.05
C SER A 313 -22.45 59.52 -22.74
N ALA A 314 -23.74 59.44 -23.06
CA ALA A 314 -24.40 58.37 -23.78
C ALA A 314 -24.21 58.53 -25.30
N ASP A 315 -24.03 57.43 -26.04
CA ASP A 315 -24.96 57.01 -27.11
C ASP A 315 -24.42 55.81 -27.92
N ASP A 316 -25.40 54.96 -28.27
CA ASP A 316 -25.59 54.24 -29.52
C ASP A 316 -24.99 52.84 -29.84
N SER A 317 -25.97 52.00 -30.20
CA SER A 317 -26.11 50.80 -31.05
C SER A 317 -25.02 49.75 -31.31
N SER A 318 -25.48 48.50 -31.13
CA SER A 318 -25.32 47.33 -32.02
C SER A 318 -23.92 46.75 -32.28
N ALA A 319 -23.63 45.59 -31.65
CA ALA A 319 -23.53 44.29 -32.32
C ALA A 319 -22.75 43.23 -31.50
N ARG A 320 -23.32 42.02 -31.44
CA ARG A 320 -22.66 40.70 -31.26
C ARG A 320 -21.92 40.44 -29.94
N GLN A 321 -22.67 40.03 -28.91
CA GLN A 321 -22.11 39.28 -27.77
C GLN A 321 -21.95 37.80 -28.12
N ALA A 322 -20.70 37.39 -28.35
CA ALA A 322 -20.29 36.00 -28.19
C ALA A 322 -20.49 35.57 -26.72
N PRO A 323 -20.94 34.34 -26.42
CA PRO A 323 -21.06 33.88 -25.05
C PRO A 323 -19.67 33.75 -24.44
N ARG A 324 -19.25 34.76 -23.66
CA ARG A 324 -18.08 34.66 -22.80
C ARG A 324 -18.40 33.60 -21.75
N SER A 325 -17.86 32.40 -21.97
CA SER A 325 -17.75 31.35 -20.95
C SER A 325 -17.05 31.94 -19.74
N ARG A 326 -17.84 32.37 -18.75
CA ARG A 326 -17.35 32.62 -17.40
C ARG A 326 -17.05 31.24 -16.82
N ARG A 327 -15.83 30.75 -17.03
CA ARG A 327 -15.28 29.68 -16.19
C ARG A 327 -15.23 30.25 -14.77
N ILE A 328 -16.25 29.90 -13.99
CA ILE A 328 -16.27 30.10 -12.56
C ILE A 328 -15.26 29.07 -12.02
N PHE A 329 -14.01 29.48 -11.91
CA PHE A 329 -13.04 28.79 -11.07
C PHE A 329 -13.52 29.00 -9.63
N GLY A 330 -14.10 27.98 -9.02
CA GLY A 330 -14.58 28.06 -7.66
C GLY A 330 -15.88 27.32 -7.48
N ASN A 331 -15.79 26.19 -6.80
CA ASN A 331 -16.90 25.52 -6.14
C ASN A 331 -17.81 26.57 -5.46
N THR A 332 -19.10 26.60 -5.79
CA THR A 332 -20.08 27.57 -5.24
C THR A 332 -20.54 27.22 -3.82
N ASN A 333 -19.97 26.17 -3.22
CA ASN A 333 -20.15 25.94 -1.80
C ASN A 333 -19.32 26.98 -1.02
N PRO A 334 -19.94 27.73 -0.08
CA PRO A 334 -19.15 28.55 0.84
C PRO A 334 -18.07 27.65 1.47
N PRO A 335 -16.84 28.15 1.65
CA PRO A 335 -15.76 27.36 2.25
C PRO A 335 -16.26 26.79 3.57
N GLN A 336 -16.44 25.47 3.59
CA GLN A 336 -16.85 24.78 4.81
C GLN A 336 -15.62 24.76 5.71
N GLU A 337 -15.76 25.34 6.89
CA GLU A 337 -14.75 25.27 7.94
C GLU A 337 -14.38 23.81 8.18
N THR A 338 -13.08 23.52 8.24
CA THR A 338 -12.61 22.19 8.61
C THR A 338 -13.05 21.89 10.04
N ASN A 339 -13.16 20.61 10.40
CA ASN A 339 -13.54 20.21 11.76
C ASN A 339 -12.62 20.82 12.84
N GLU A 340 -11.39 21.20 12.46
CA GLU A 340 -10.40 21.86 13.31
C GLU A 340 -10.69 23.36 13.52
N THR A 341 -11.26 24.06 12.52
CA THR A 341 -11.52 25.51 12.59
C THR A 341 -12.94 25.84 13.07
N ARG A 342 -13.84 24.86 13.14
CA ARG A 342 -15.29 25.01 13.39
C ARG A 342 -15.67 25.50 14.81
N GLY A 343 -14.70 25.75 15.69
CA GLY A 343 -14.93 26.20 17.07
C GLY A 343 -13.88 27.18 17.61
N LEU A 344 -12.99 27.67 16.75
CA LEU A 344 -11.95 28.62 17.14
C LEU A 344 -12.45 30.05 16.94
N ASP A 345 -12.31 30.89 17.96
CA ASP A 345 -12.49 32.34 17.82
C ASP A 345 -11.42 32.92 16.88
N ASN A 346 -11.62 34.12 16.35
CA ASN A 346 -10.70 34.78 15.40
C ASN A 346 -9.26 34.85 15.94
N GLN A 347 -9.08 35.00 17.25
CA GLN A 347 -7.75 34.95 17.89
C GLN A 347 -7.16 33.52 17.90
N GLY A 348 -7.98 32.50 18.15
CA GLY A 348 -7.57 31.09 18.10
C GLY A 348 -7.25 30.62 16.68
N LEU A 349 -7.98 31.15 15.68
CA LEU A 349 -7.70 30.89 14.27
C LEU A 349 -6.35 31.49 13.83
N LEU A 350 -6.03 32.70 14.29
CA LEU A 350 -4.71 33.32 14.07
C LEU A 350 -3.59 32.56 14.75
N GLN A 351 -3.83 32.04 15.96
CA GLN A 351 -2.86 31.23 16.67
C GLN A 351 -2.59 29.91 15.94
N LEU A 352 -3.64 29.20 15.52
CA LEU A 352 -3.54 27.99 14.71
C LEU A 352 -2.83 28.24 13.37
N GLN A 353 -3.11 29.39 12.73
CA GLN A 353 -2.43 29.77 11.50
C GLN A 353 -0.91 29.96 11.73
N ASN A 354 -0.53 30.59 12.83
CA ASN A 354 0.88 30.83 13.16
C ASN A 354 1.60 29.51 13.49
N GLU A 355 0.92 28.61 14.19
CA GLU A 355 1.43 27.25 14.49
C GLU A 355 1.60 26.42 13.21
N ARG A 356 0.60 26.43 12.31
CA ARG A 356 0.70 25.79 10.99
C ARG A 356 1.83 26.37 10.13
N MET A 357 2.07 27.68 10.18
CA MET A 357 3.20 28.30 9.47
C MET A 357 4.53 27.83 10.05
N GLN A 358 4.67 27.76 11.38
CA GLN A 358 5.88 27.25 12.03
C GLN A 358 6.15 25.78 11.72
N GLU A 359 5.12 24.93 11.72
CA GLU A 359 5.27 23.52 11.31
C GLU A 359 5.74 23.39 9.86
N GLN A 360 5.17 24.18 8.95
CA GLN A 360 5.56 24.18 7.54
C GLN A 360 7.00 24.65 7.34
N ASP A 361 7.43 25.69 8.06
CA ASP A 361 8.82 26.17 8.02
C ASP A 361 9.80 25.14 8.58
N GLN A 362 9.42 24.39 9.62
CA GLN A 362 10.21 23.30 10.17
C GLN A 362 10.36 22.16 9.15
N ILE A 363 9.26 21.76 8.51
CA ILE A 363 9.27 20.73 7.46
C ILE A 363 10.14 21.17 6.27
N ALA A 364 10.06 22.45 5.86
CA ALA A 364 10.89 22.97 4.78
C ALA A 364 12.38 22.95 5.15
N THR A 365 12.71 23.26 6.40
CA THR A 365 14.09 23.19 6.92
C THR A 365 14.62 21.77 6.88
N ASP A 366 13.85 20.80 7.37
CA ASP A 366 14.22 19.38 7.38
C ASP A 366 14.37 18.83 5.96
N PHE A 367 13.45 19.19 5.06
CA PHE A 367 13.53 18.82 3.65
C PHE A 367 14.77 19.42 2.97
N SER A 368 15.11 20.67 3.29
CA SER A 368 16.33 21.30 2.76
C SER A 368 17.61 20.59 3.23
N ALA A 369 17.65 20.11 4.47
CA ALA A 369 18.75 19.33 5.01
C ALA A 369 18.87 17.97 4.30
N LEU A 370 17.73 17.30 4.06
CA LEU A 370 17.68 16.06 3.30
C LEU A 370 18.19 16.25 1.87
N LEU A 371 17.77 17.31 1.18
CA LEU A 371 18.21 17.63 -0.18
C LEU A 371 19.71 17.91 -0.26
N ARG A 372 20.28 18.60 0.74
CA ARG A 372 21.74 18.83 0.81
C ARG A 372 22.49 17.51 0.92
N ARG A 373 22.04 16.61 1.79
CA ARG A 373 22.62 15.27 1.93
C ARG A 373 22.46 14.44 0.66
N GLN A 374 21.30 14.51 0.00
CA GLN A 374 21.04 13.81 -1.26
C GLN A 374 21.98 14.31 -2.38
N ARG A 375 22.22 15.62 -2.45
CA ARG A 375 23.17 16.21 -3.39
C ARG A 375 24.59 15.73 -3.13
N GLU A 376 25.02 15.71 -1.87
CA GLU A 376 26.36 15.24 -1.49
C GLU A 376 26.56 13.76 -1.86
N MET A 377 25.57 12.91 -1.57
CA MET A 377 25.57 11.51 -2.00
C MET A 377 25.61 11.37 -3.53
N GLY A 378 24.87 12.18 -4.27
CA GLY A 378 24.89 12.17 -5.73
C GLY A 378 26.27 12.51 -6.32
N ILE A 379 26.99 13.47 -5.71
CA ILE A 379 28.36 13.82 -6.10
C ILE A 379 29.32 12.66 -5.78
N ALA A 380 29.21 12.06 -4.59
CA ALA A 380 30.04 10.92 -4.20
C ALA A 380 29.83 9.69 -5.12
N ILE A 381 28.58 9.39 -5.47
CA ILE A 381 28.24 8.31 -6.40
C ILE A 381 28.79 8.61 -7.79
N GLY A 382 28.69 9.85 -8.27
CA GLY A 382 29.27 10.25 -9.55
C GLY A 382 30.77 9.99 -9.60
N ASN A 383 31.50 10.43 -8.58
CA ASN A 383 32.94 10.21 -8.49
C ASN A 383 33.30 8.72 -8.42
N GLU A 384 32.54 7.91 -7.69
CA GLU A 384 32.76 6.46 -7.59
C GLU A 384 32.45 5.74 -8.91
N LEU A 385 31.40 6.15 -9.62
CA LEU A 385 31.10 5.62 -10.95
C LEU A 385 32.18 6.00 -11.96
N ASP A 386 32.71 7.21 -11.90
CA ASP A 386 33.83 7.64 -12.73
C ASP A 386 35.09 6.80 -12.44
N LEU A 387 35.37 6.52 -11.16
CA LEU A 387 36.46 5.62 -10.76
C LEU A 387 36.23 4.19 -11.26
N GLN A 388 35.02 3.65 -11.12
CA GLN A 388 34.68 2.32 -11.60
C GLN A 388 34.77 2.21 -13.12
N ASN A 389 34.35 3.24 -13.87
CA ASN A 389 34.53 3.29 -15.32
C ASN A 389 36.01 3.27 -15.71
N GLN A 390 36.86 3.97 -14.96
CA GLN A 390 38.32 3.91 -15.17
C GLN A 390 38.87 2.50 -14.91
N LEU A 391 38.48 1.87 -13.79
CA LEU A 391 38.90 0.51 -13.45
C LEU A 391 38.40 -0.54 -14.44
N LEU A 392 37.16 -0.42 -14.92
CA LEU A 392 36.62 -1.32 -15.96
C LEU A 392 37.36 -1.17 -17.28
N THR A 393 37.76 0.04 -17.63
CA THR A 393 38.57 0.30 -18.83
C THR A 393 39.97 -0.33 -18.70
N GLU A 394 40.58 -0.27 -17.52
CA GLU A 394 41.86 -0.92 -17.25
C GLU A 394 41.75 -2.45 -17.29
N LEU A 395 40.69 -3.02 -16.69
CA LEU A 395 40.41 -4.45 -16.72
C LEU A 395 40.22 -4.96 -18.16
N ASP A 396 39.50 -4.22 -19.00
CA ASP A 396 39.27 -4.57 -20.41
C ASP A 396 40.59 -4.60 -21.19
N GLN A 397 41.46 -3.61 -20.96
CA GLN A 397 42.81 -3.59 -21.55
C GLN A 397 43.67 -4.78 -21.10
N ASP A 398 43.59 -5.18 -19.83
CA ASP A 398 44.32 -6.34 -19.33
C ASP A 398 43.74 -7.66 -19.82
N MET A 399 42.41 -7.75 -19.99
CA MET A 399 41.74 -8.88 -20.63
C MET A 399 42.15 -9.02 -22.10
N ASP A 400 42.25 -7.91 -22.84
CA ASP A 400 42.75 -7.91 -24.21
C ASP A 400 44.22 -8.35 -24.27
N ARG A 401 45.07 -7.87 -23.35
CA ARG A 401 46.48 -8.31 -23.26
C ARG A 401 46.59 -9.79 -22.97
N THR A 402 45.81 -10.32 -22.03
CA THR A 402 45.81 -11.75 -21.69
C THR A 402 45.24 -12.60 -22.82
N GLY A 403 44.18 -12.14 -23.50
CA GLY A 403 43.62 -12.77 -24.69
C GLY A 403 44.63 -12.84 -25.84
N ASN A 404 45.36 -11.74 -26.08
CA ASN A 404 46.43 -11.70 -27.09
C ASN A 404 47.59 -12.65 -26.73
N LYS A 405 48.01 -12.70 -25.46
CA LYS A 405 49.03 -13.66 -24.98
C LYS A 405 48.57 -15.11 -25.13
N LEU A 406 47.32 -15.41 -24.77
CA LEU A 406 46.74 -16.74 -24.92
C LEU A 406 46.65 -17.15 -26.39
N ALA A 407 46.22 -16.24 -27.27
CA ALA A 407 46.16 -16.48 -28.71
C ALA A 407 47.55 -16.75 -29.30
N ALA A 408 48.58 -16.00 -28.86
CA ALA A 408 49.97 -16.24 -29.27
C ALA A 408 50.47 -17.61 -28.78
N ALA A 409 50.24 -17.96 -27.51
CA ALA A 409 50.61 -19.26 -26.95
C ALA A 409 49.90 -20.41 -27.68
N ARG A 410 48.61 -20.26 -28.01
CA ARG A 410 47.85 -21.23 -28.80
C ARG A 410 48.41 -21.44 -30.20
N ARG A 411 48.85 -20.37 -30.88
CA ARG A 411 49.50 -20.47 -32.19
C ARG A 411 50.83 -21.20 -32.11
N GLN A 412 51.62 -20.97 -31.06
CA GLN A 412 52.87 -21.69 -30.82
C GLN A 412 52.61 -23.18 -30.55
N ALA A 413 51.61 -23.51 -29.74
CA ALA A 413 51.23 -24.89 -29.45
C ALA A 413 50.76 -25.67 -30.69
N ASN A 414 50.08 -25.01 -31.63
CA ASN A 414 49.67 -25.63 -32.89
C ASN A 414 50.82 -25.82 -33.91
N HIS A 415 51.98 -25.22 -33.66
CA HIS A 415 53.17 -25.35 -34.51
C HIS A 415 54.17 -26.41 -34.01
N LEU A 416 53.94 -26.96 -32.81
CA LEU A 416 54.61 -28.14 -32.26
C LEU A 416 53.74 -29.37 -32.53
#